data_AF-A0A7C7VZW2-F1
#
_entry.id   AF-A0A7C7VZW2-F1
#
_cell.length_a   1.000
_cell.length_b   1.000
_cell.length_c   1.000
_cell.angle_alpha   90.00
_cell.angle_beta   90.00
_cell.angle_gamma   90.00
#
_symmetry.space_group_name_H-M   'P 1'
#
loop_
_entity.id
_entity.type
_entity.pdbx_description
1 polymer ?
#
loop_
_entity_poly.entity_id
_entity_poly.type
_entity_poly.pdbx_seq_one_letter_code
_entity_poly.pdbx_strand_id
1 'polypeptide(L)' 'MRFLGYARRSAIELQPQLYIALDQSYITREEFDQIYEQATETIKPIGGFIRYL' A
#
# COMPACT_ATOMS: atom_id res chain seq x y z
N MET A 1 -17.69 6.85 -2.48
CA MET A 1 -17.15 5.57 -3.01
C MET A 1 -16.00 5.69 -4.01
N ARG A 2 -16.09 6.47 -5.11
CA ARG A 2 -15.03 6.49 -6.16
C ARG A 2 -13.62 6.82 -5.63
N PHE A 3 -13.49 7.88 -4.83
CA PHE A 3 -12.17 8.31 -4.30
C PHE A 3 -11.54 7.31 -3.32
N LEU A 4 -12.32 6.70 -2.43
CA LEU A 4 -11.82 5.66 -1.52
C LEU A 4 -11.41 4.38 -2.26
N GLY A 5 -12.15 4.03 -3.33
CA GLY A 5 -11.78 2.93 -4.22
C GLY A 5 -10.45 3.19 -4.94
N TYR A 6 -10.22 4.42 -5.42
CA TYR A 6 -8.94 4.81 -6.03
C TYR A 6 -7.79 4.79 -5.02
N ALA A 7 -8.00 5.34 -3.82
CA ALA A 7 -6.98 5.32 -2.75
C ALA A 7 -6.58 3.89 -2.37
N ARG A 8 -7.56 2.98 -2.22
CA ARG A 8 -7.31 1.56 -1.96
C ARG A 8 -6.53 0.89 -3.09
N ARG A 9 -6.90 1.14 -4.35
CA ARG A 9 -6.20 0.57 -5.52
C ARG A 9 -4.76 1.04 -5.59
N SER A 10 -4.53 2.34 -5.45
CA SER A 10 -3.19 2.93 -5.50
C SER A 10 -2.26 2.35 -4.42
N ALA A 11 -2.75 2.19 -3.19
CA ALA A 11 -1.97 1.58 -2.11
C ALA A 11 -1.67 0.08 -2.33
N ILE A 12 -2.57 -0.64 -3.00
CA ILE A 12 -2.34 -2.07 -3.36
C ILE A 12 -1.34 -2.17 -4.53
N GLU A 13 -1.41 -1.28 -5.50
CA GLU A 13 -0.49 -1.25 -6.66
C GLU A 13 0.95 -0.93 -6.27
N LEU A 14 1.17 -0.23 -5.15
CA LEU A 14 2.49 0.05 -4.60
C LEU A 14 3.21 -1.22 -4.13
N GLN A 15 2.47 -2.21 -3.59
CA GLN A 15 3.04 -3.43 -3.03
C GLN A 15 3.88 -4.24 -4.03
N PRO A 16 3.41 -4.58 -5.24
CA PRO A 16 4.23 -5.28 -6.22
C PRO A 16 5.41 -4.44 -6.72
N GLN A 17 5.28 -3.11 -6.76
CA GLN A 17 6.38 -2.20 -7.13
C GLN A 17 7.50 -2.23 -6.07
N LEU A 18 7.17 -2.36 -4.79
CA LEU A 18 8.15 -2.52 -3.71
C LEU A 18 8.94 -3.82 -3.82
N TYR A 19 8.30 -4.93 -4.21
CA TYR A 19 9.03 -6.19 -4.45
C TYR A 19 10.02 -6.05 -5.61
N ILE A 20 9.62 -5.38 -6.68
CA ILE A 20 10.49 -5.10 -7.83
C ILE A 20 11.65 -4.16 -7.44
N ALA A 21 11.39 -3.17 -6.58
CA ALA A 21 12.41 -2.25 -6.08
C ALA A 21 13.42 -2.95 -5.14
N LEU A 22 12.94 -3.88 -4.30
CA LEU A 22 13.78 -4.69 -3.43
C LEU A 22 14.67 -5.65 -4.24
N ASP A 23 14.09 -6.31 -5.25
CA ASP A 23 14.83 -7.23 -6.14
C ASP A 23 15.93 -6.50 -6.92
N GLN A 24 15.64 -5.29 -7.39
CA GLN A 24 16.63 -4.41 -8.05
C GLN A 24 17.60 -3.72 -7.08
N SER A 25 17.52 -4.01 -5.76
CA SER A 25 18.34 -3.38 -4.72
C SER A 25 18.25 -1.84 -4.70
N TYR A 26 17.12 -1.28 -5.12
CA TYR A 26 16.85 0.16 -5.03
C TYR A 26 16.44 0.61 -3.63
N ILE A 27 15.95 -0.33 -2.81
CA ILE A 27 15.59 -0.12 -1.41
C ILE A 27 16.16 -1.27 -0.58
N THR A 28 16.45 -1.03 0.69
CA THR A 28 16.83 -2.09 1.62
C THR A 28 15.61 -2.88 2.09
N ARG A 29 15.86 -4.00 2.77
CA ARG A 29 14.78 -4.79 3.36
C ARG A 29 14.04 -4.02 4.45
N GLU A 30 14.76 -3.21 5.24
CA GLU A 30 14.18 -2.37 6.28
C GLU A 30 13.28 -1.29 5.67
N GLU A 31 13.71 -0.64 4.59
CA GLU A 31 12.90 0.34 3.85
C GLU A 31 11.67 -0.32 3.23
N PHE A 32 11.82 -1.52 2.66
CA PHE A 32 10.70 -2.31 2.16
C PHE A 32 9.67 -2.59 3.25
N ASP A 33 10.11 -3.11 4.41
CA ASP A 33 9.20 -3.47 5.50
C ASP A 33 8.47 -2.22 6.04
N GLN A 34 9.17 -1.09 6.19
CA GLN A 34 8.57 0.18 6.61
C GLN A 34 7.50 0.69 5.63
N ILE A 35 7.80 0.73 4.33
CA ILE A 35 6.86 1.24 3.33
C ILE A 35 5.69 0.28 3.16
N TYR A 36 5.93 -1.04 3.22
CA TYR A 36 4.89 -2.06 3.12
C TYR A 36 3.92 -2.00 4.30
N GLU A 37 4.43 -1.81 5.52
CA GLU A 37 3.62 -1.63 6.72
C GLU A 37 2.80 -0.34 6.63
N GLN A 38 3.39 0.78 6.21
CA GLN A 38 2.69 2.04 6.03
C GLN A 38 1.55 1.94 4.99
N ALA A 39 1.78 1.24 3.87
CA ALA A 39 0.75 0.98 2.86
C ALA A 39 -0.40 0.14 3.45
N THR A 40 -0.08 -0.86 4.26
CA THR A 40 -1.06 -1.73 4.92
C THR A 40 -1.90 -0.99 5.96
N GLU A 41 -1.26 -0.19 6.81
CA GLU A 41 -1.94 0.65 7.81
C GLU A 41 -2.83 1.71 7.16
N THR A 42 -2.49 2.18 5.95
CA THR A 42 -3.34 3.11 5.19
C THR A 42 -4.58 2.41 4.59
N ILE A 43 -4.47 1.15 4.17
CA ILE A 43 -5.58 0.40 3.55
C ILE A 43 -6.66 0.01 4.58
N LYS A 44 -6.27 -0.33 5.82
CA LYS A 44 -7.19 -0.72 6.90
C LYS A 44 -8.35 0.27 7.11
N PRO A 45 -8.11 1.57 7.39
CA PRO A 45 -9.18 2.54 7.61
C PRO A 45 -9.99 2.81 6.34
N ILE A 46 -9.37 2.76 5.14
CA ILE A 46 -10.09 2.90 3.87
C ILE A 46 -11.12 1.78 3.70
N GLY A 47 -10.78 0.54 4.07
CA GLY A 47 -11.71 -0.58 4.08
C GLY A 47 -12.88 -0.37 5.06
N GLY A 48 -12.58 0.15 6.25
CA GLY A 48 -13.60 0.52 7.24
C GLY A 48 -14.57 1.60 6.72
N PHE A 49 -14.04 2.65 6.10
CA PHE A 49 -14.85 3.73 5.52
C PHE A 49 -15.69 3.28 4.33
N ILE A 50 -15.15 2.41 3.46
CA ILE A 50 -15.92 1.81 2.35
C ILE A 50 -17.05 0.93 2.88
N ARG A 51 -16.86 0.21 3.99
CA ARG A 51 -17.90 -0.67 4.56
C ARG A 51 -19.02 0.10 5.26
N TYR A 52 -18.71 1.28 5.79
CA TYR A 52 -19.65 2.12 6.52
C TYR A 52 -20.56 2.98 5.61
N LEU A 53 -20.10 3.27 4.40
CA LEU A 53 -20.82 4.02 3.35
C LEU A 53 -21.62 3.09 2.43
#